data_AF-A0A7C0ZAW6-F1
#
_entry.id   AF-A0A7C0ZAW6-F1
#
_cell.length_a   1.000
_cell.length_b   1.000
_cell.length_c   1.000
_cell.angle_alpha   90.00
_cell.angle_beta   90.00
_cell.angle_gamma   90.00
#
_symmetry.space_group_name_H-M   'P 1'
#
loop_
_entity.id
_entity.type
_entity.pdbx_description
1 polymer ?
#
loop_
_entity_poly.entity_id
_entity_poly.type
_entity_poly.pdbx_seq_one_letter_code
_entity_poly.pdbx_strand_id
1 'polypeptide(L)'
;MLTLIVIVLLSYLVGSIPTSIIVGKILRGIDIREYGSGNAGATNTFRVLGWKAGVFVIAVDIGKGVFATLVISKLNLTGVPLLASTLLQIIAGVSAVCGHIWTVFAGFRGGKGVSTAAGMIIALYPIAFLICIAIFTIVLFTTRYVSVSSMIAAVSLPIVF
;
A
#
# COMPACT_ATOMS: atom_id res chain seq x y z
N MET A 1 5.66 -23.13 -10.27
CA MET A 1 6.03 -22.98 -8.84
C MET A 1 7.10 -21.91 -8.64
N LEU A 2 8.28 -22.02 -9.27
CA LEU A 2 9.36 -21.03 -9.15
C LEU A 2 8.92 -19.58 -9.44
N THR A 3 8.25 -19.35 -10.57
CA THR A 3 7.76 -18.01 -10.96
C THR A 3 6.86 -17.38 -9.90
N LEU A 4 5.95 -18.15 -9.30
CA LEU A 4 5.04 -17.66 -8.26
C LEU A 4 5.81 -17.23 -7.01
N ILE A 5 6.79 -18.05 -6.58
CA ILE A 5 7.65 -17.74 -5.43
C ILE A 5 8.39 -16.42 -5.68
N VAL A 6 8.95 -16.24 -6.88
CA VAL A 6 9.65 -15.00 -7.25
C VAL A 6 8.70 -13.80 -7.25
N ILE A 7 7.49 -13.93 -7.81
CA ILE A 7 6.49 -12.86 -7.79
C ILE A 7 6.15 -12.44 -6.34
N VAL A 8 5.89 -13.42 -5.47
CA VAL A 8 5.56 -13.16 -4.05
C VAL A 8 6.73 -12.47 -3.35
N LEU A 9 7.95 -13.00 -3.48
CA LEU A 9 9.14 -12.45 -2.83
C LEU A 9 9.44 -11.03 -3.31
N LEU A 10 9.48 -10.80 -4.62
CA LEU A 10 9.77 -9.47 -5.17
C LEU A 10 8.69 -8.45 -4.81
N SER A 11 7.41 -8.85 -4.87
CA SER A 11 6.30 -7.98 -4.49
C SER A 11 6.37 -7.62 -3.00
N TYR A 12 6.67 -8.60 -2.14
CA TYR A 12 6.87 -8.37 -0.71
C TYR A 12 8.04 -7.43 -0.44
N LEU A 13 9.19 -7.61 -1.11
CA LEU A 13 10.37 -6.76 -0.93
C LEU A 13 10.10 -5.31 -1.39
N VAL A 14 9.45 -5.13 -2.54
CA VAL A 14 9.04 -3.80 -3.02
C VAL A 14 8.02 -3.15 -2.08
N GLY A 15 7.04 -3.92 -1.60
CA GLY A 15 6.10 -3.47 -0.57
C GLY A 15 6.79 -3.05 0.74
N SER A 16 7.85 -3.78 1.11
CA SER A 16 8.61 -3.59 2.34
C SER A 16 9.42 -2.31 2.40
N ILE A 17 9.59 -1.56 1.30
CA ILE A 17 10.33 -0.29 1.32
C ILE A 17 9.63 0.67 2.30
N PRO A 18 10.29 1.06 3.42
CA PRO A 18 9.64 1.78 4.51
C PRO A 18 9.67 3.30 4.27
N THR A 19 8.94 3.76 3.25
CA THR A 19 8.99 5.14 2.73
C THR A 19 8.91 6.21 3.83
N SER A 20 7.95 6.12 4.74
CA SER A 20 7.78 7.13 5.80
C SER A 20 8.95 7.18 6.79
N ILE A 21 9.59 6.03 7.07
CA ILE A 21 10.75 5.95 7.96
C ILE A 21 11.96 6.56 7.26
N ILE A 22 12.16 6.22 5.98
CA ILE A 22 13.23 6.79 5.15
C ILE A 22 13.09 8.32 5.09
N VAL A 23 11.90 8.83 4.80
CA VAL A 23 11.61 10.27 4.72
C VAL A 23 11.81 10.93 6.09
N GLY A 24 11.40 10.31 7.20
CA GLY A 24 11.65 10.82 8.55
C GLY A 24 13.13 10.96 8.87
N LYS A 25 13.92 9.94 8.53
CA LYS A 25 15.37 9.94 8.74
C LYS A 25 16.07 10.98 7.87
N ILE A 26 15.70 11.10 6.59
CA ILE A 26 16.35 12.05 5.66
C ILE A 26 16.00 13.50 6.00
N LEU A 27 14.73 13.80 6.27
CA LEU A 27 14.29 15.19 6.45
C LEU A 27 14.57 15.74 7.84
N ARG A 28 14.55 14.90 8.88
CA ARG A 28 14.66 15.35 10.28
C ARG A 28 15.56 14.48 11.16
N GLY A 29 16.19 13.43 10.63
CA GLY A 29 17.05 12.55 11.43
C GLY A 29 16.29 11.68 12.44
N ILE A 30 14.97 11.54 12.32
CA ILE A 30 14.12 10.84 13.30
C ILE A 30 13.51 9.56 12.74
N ASP A 31 13.27 8.58 13.60
CA ASP A 31 12.34 7.49 13.28
C ASP A 31 10.91 7.98 13.53
N ILE A 32 10.11 8.05 12.47
CA ILE A 32 8.74 8.58 12.55
C ILE A 32 7.82 7.77 13.46
N ARG A 33 8.18 6.53 13.80
CA ARG A 33 7.42 5.65 14.70
C ARG A 33 7.54 6.06 16.17
N GLU A 34 8.49 6.92 16.51
CA GLU A 34 8.66 7.45 17.86
C GLU A 34 7.84 8.73 18.08
N TYR A 35 7.15 9.23 17.05
CA TYR A 35 6.45 10.51 17.07
C TYR A 35 5.00 10.39 16.58
N GLY A 36 4.16 11.34 16.99
CA GLY A 36 2.76 11.43 16.58
C GLY A 36 1.96 10.21 17.03
N SER A 37 1.36 9.48 16.09
CA SER A 37 0.62 8.24 16.39
C SER A 37 1.49 6.99 16.39
N GLY A 38 2.80 7.12 16.20
CA GLY A 38 3.77 6.01 16.13
C GLY A 38 3.65 5.08 14.92
N ASN A 39 2.77 5.38 13.97
CA ASN A 39 2.55 4.57 12.77
C ASN A 39 3.53 4.94 11.64
N ALA A 40 4.14 3.95 10.98
CA ALA A 40 4.99 4.17 9.80
C ALA A 40 4.14 4.30 8.52
N GLY A 41 3.36 5.38 8.43
CA GLY A 41 2.54 5.64 7.24
C GLY A 41 2.28 7.12 7.02
N ALA A 42 1.61 7.40 5.90
CA ALA A 42 1.36 8.76 5.43
C ALA A 42 0.67 9.66 6.47
N THR A 43 -0.41 9.22 7.11
CA THR A 43 -1.15 10.06 8.07
C THR A 43 -0.28 10.54 9.22
N ASN A 44 0.63 9.71 9.72
CA ASN A 44 1.59 10.13 10.74
C ASN A 44 2.67 11.05 10.15
N THR A 45 3.07 10.79 8.90
CA THR A 45 3.98 11.66 8.14
C THR A 45 3.41 13.07 7.97
N PHE A 46 2.14 13.21 7.61
CA PHE A 46 1.44 14.49 7.57
C PHE A 46 1.52 15.22 8.92
N ARG A 47 1.30 14.50 10.02
CA ARG A 47 1.30 15.05 11.38
C ARG A 47 2.69 15.50 11.84
N VAL A 48 3.73 14.72 11.56
CA VAL A 48 5.08 14.92 12.11
C VAL A 48 5.97 15.76 11.19
N LEU A 49 5.89 15.54 9.87
CA LEU A 49 6.77 16.14 8.87
C LEU A 49 6.07 17.13 7.94
N GLY A 50 4.74 17.27 8.05
CA GLY A 50 3.94 18.19 7.26
C GLY A 50 3.41 17.59 5.95
N TRP A 51 2.56 18.36 5.27
CA TRP A 51 1.74 17.85 4.18
C TRP A 51 2.53 17.40 2.95
N LYS A 52 3.61 18.10 2.60
CA LYS A 52 4.44 17.75 1.44
C LYS A 52 5.06 16.36 1.57
N ALA A 53 5.65 16.07 2.74
CA ALA A 53 6.21 14.76 3.05
C ALA A 53 5.12 13.69 3.09
N GLY A 54 3.95 14.01 3.67
CA GLY A 54 2.80 13.13 3.69
C GLY A 54 2.31 12.71 2.29
N VAL A 55 2.11 13.67 1.38
CA VAL A 55 1.71 13.41 -0.01
C VAL A 55 2.74 12.56 -0.74
N PHE A 56 4.03 12.86 -0.56
CA PHE A 56 5.11 12.07 -1.15
C PHE A 56 5.07 10.60 -0.69
N VAL A 57 4.90 10.36 0.62
CA VAL A 57 4.76 9.00 1.17
C VAL A 57 3.53 8.29 0.59
N ILE A 58 2.38 8.98 0.46
CA ILE A 58 1.19 8.40 -0.19
C ILE A 58 1.52 7.97 -1.62
N ALA A 59 2.12 8.86 -2.41
CA ALA A 59 2.40 8.60 -3.82
C ALA A 59 3.32 7.39 -4.01
N VAL A 60 4.39 7.29 -3.23
CA VAL A 60 5.32 6.15 -3.30
C VAL A 60 4.66 4.86 -2.79
N ASP A 61 3.89 4.93 -1.69
CA ASP A 61 3.23 3.75 -1.12
C ASP A 61 2.07 3.24 -1.99
N ILE A 62 1.40 4.10 -2.75
CA ILE A 62 0.49 3.71 -3.84
C ILE A 62 1.29 3.10 -4.98
N GLY A 63 2.37 3.77 -5.39
CA GLY A 63 3.21 3.36 -6.52
C GLY A 63 3.75 1.95 -6.38
N LYS A 64 4.21 1.54 -5.19
CA LYS A 64 4.67 0.16 -4.97
C LYS A 64 3.56 -0.89 -5.08
N GLY A 65 2.33 -0.54 -4.68
CA GLY A 65 1.15 -1.39 -4.87
C GLY A 65 0.80 -1.57 -6.34
N VAL A 66 0.78 -0.47 -7.09
CA VAL A 66 0.59 -0.48 -8.56
C VAL A 66 1.70 -1.29 -9.24
N PHE A 67 2.96 -1.05 -8.86
CA PHE A 67 4.12 -1.69 -9.46
C PHE A 67 4.13 -3.20 -9.23
N ALA A 68 3.86 -3.66 -8.02
CA ALA A 68 3.72 -5.10 -7.75
C ALA A 68 2.59 -5.72 -8.58
N THR A 69 1.44 -5.04 -8.62
CA THR A 69 0.23 -5.54 -9.27
C THR A 69 0.35 -5.55 -10.80
N LEU A 70 0.95 -4.55 -11.44
CA LEU A 70 1.01 -4.45 -12.91
C LEU A 70 2.31 -4.93 -13.53
N VAL A 71 3.43 -4.85 -12.81
CA VAL A 71 4.77 -5.14 -13.35
C VAL A 71 5.27 -6.48 -12.83
N ILE A 72 5.35 -6.66 -11.51
CA ILE A 72 5.91 -7.89 -10.93
C ILE A 72 5.03 -9.10 -11.25
N SER A 73 3.70 -8.94 -11.23
CA SER A 73 2.74 -10.02 -11.58
C SER A 73 2.91 -10.60 -12.99
N LYS A 74 3.52 -9.85 -13.92
CA LYS A 74 3.74 -10.25 -15.32
C LYS A 74 5.04 -11.02 -15.54
N LEU A 75 5.88 -11.17 -14.52
CA LEU A 75 7.10 -11.95 -14.64
C LEU A 75 6.76 -13.41 -14.94
N ASN A 76 7.32 -13.95 -16.03
CA ASN A 76 7.18 -15.36 -16.39
C ASN A 76 8.55 -15.98 -16.66
N LEU A 77 9.12 -16.62 -15.62
CA LEU A 77 10.46 -17.22 -15.66
C LEU A 77 10.50 -18.61 -16.29
N THR A 78 9.35 -19.27 -16.43
CA THR A 78 9.27 -20.69 -16.81
C THR A 78 8.60 -20.92 -18.17
N GLY A 79 8.09 -19.86 -18.83
CA GLY A 79 7.40 -19.96 -20.13
C GLY A 79 6.04 -20.68 -20.11
N VAL A 80 5.68 -21.31 -18.99
CA VAL A 80 4.39 -21.96 -18.77
C VAL A 80 3.29 -20.90 -18.59
N PRO A 81 2.09 -21.09 -19.17
CA PRO A 81 0.93 -20.26 -18.84
C PRO A 81 0.68 -20.31 -17.33
N LEU A 82 0.75 -19.15 -16.69
CA LEU A 82 0.46 -19.04 -15.26
C LEU A 82 -1.05 -19.11 -14.99
N LEU A 83 -1.42 -19.19 -13.71
CA LEU A 83 -2.78 -18.92 -13.21
C LEU A 83 -3.42 -17.73 -13.93
N ALA A 84 -4.76 -17.68 -13.96
CA ALA A 84 -5.54 -16.55 -14.48
C ALA A 84 -4.87 -15.22 -14.11
N SER A 85 -4.61 -14.37 -15.12
CA SER A 85 -3.77 -13.18 -14.99
C SER A 85 -4.15 -12.30 -13.80
N THR A 86 -5.45 -12.19 -13.53
CA THR A 86 -6.00 -11.42 -12.41
C THR A 86 -5.61 -11.99 -11.04
N LEU A 87 -5.57 -13.31 -10.88
CA LEU A 87 -5.21 -13.94 -9.61
C LEU A 87 -3.74 -13.68 -9.26
N LEU A 88 -2.84 -13.72 -10.25
CA LEU A 88 -1.44 -13.33 -10.03
C LEU A 88 -1.27 -11.86 -9.64
N GLN A 89 -2.04 -10.97 -10.27
CA GLN A 89 -2.04 -9.54 -9.93
C GLN A 89 -2.51 -9.33 -8.48
N ILE A 90 -3.58 -10.02 -8.06
CA ILE A 90 -4.05 -10.00 -6.67
C ILE A 90 -2.97 -10.53 -5.71
N ILE A 91 -2.35 -11.69 -6.01
CA ILE A 91 -1.29 -12.28 -5.18
C ILE A 91 -0.11 -11.31 -5.04
N ALA A 92 0.34 -10.70 -6.14
CA ALA A 92 1.41 -9.73 -6.13
C ALA A 92 1.06 -8.47 -5.29
N GLY A 93 -0.12 -7.90 -5.52
CA GLY A 93 -0.60 -6.74 -4.76
C GLY A 93 -0.74 -7.02 -3.27
N VAL A 94 -1.33 -8.15 -2.89
CA VAL A 94 -1.45 -8.59 -1.48
C VAL A 94 -0.06 -8.80 -0.87
N SER A 95 0.87 -9.41 -1.59
CA SER A 95 2.25 -9.58 -1.12
C SER A 95 2.93 -8.24 -0.83
N ALA A 96 2.71 -7.21 -1.68
CA ALA A 96 3.21 -5.87 -1.44
C ALA A 96 2.55 -5.18 -0.23
N VAL A 97 1.24 -5.38 -0.02
CA VAL A 97 0.55 -4.89 1.18
C VAL A 97 1.13 -5.55 2.43
N CYS A 98 1.34 -6.87 2.42
CA CYS A 98 1.99 -7.60 3.51
C CYS A 98 3.41 -7.07 3.77
N GLY A 99 4.19 -6.80 2.72
CA GLY A 99 5.51 -6.18 2.84
C GLY A 99 5.46 -4.81 3.52
N HIS A 100 4.50 -3.96 3.16
CA HIS A 100 4.37 -2.65 3.80
C HIS A 100 3.97 -2.73 5.28
N ILE A 101 3.13 -3.70 5.66
CA ILE A 101 2.69 -3.88 7.04
C ILE A 101 3.81 -4.49 7.88
N TRP A 102 4.41 -5.57 7.39
CA TRP A 102 5.48 -6.31 8.04
C TRP A 102 6.79 -6.14 7.27
N THR A 103 7.28 -4.90 7.20
CA THR A 103 8.51 -4.60 6.47
C THR A 103 9.73 -5.28 7.07
N VAL A 104 10.39 -6.12 6.28
CA VAL A 104 11.67 -6.76 6.67
C VAL A 104 12.76 -5.72 6.94
N PHE A 105 12.69 -4.54 6.32
CA PHE A 105 13.69 -3.47 6.44
C PHE A 105 13.56 -2.60 7.69
N ALA A 106 12.50 -2.78 8.49
CA ALA A 106 12.30 -2.00 9.70
C ALA A 106 11.80 -2.85 10.89
N GLY A 107 12.33 -4.07 11.01
CA GLY A 107 12.03 -4.97 12.14
C GLY A 107 10.57 -5.44 12.15
N PHE A 108 9.97 -5.64 10.97
CA PHE A 108 8.58 -6.06 10.76
C PHE A 108 7.53 -5.13 11.37
N ARG A 109 7.89 -3.85 11.59
CA ARG A 109 7.01 -2.80 12.12
C ARG A 109 6.82 -1.70 11.08
N GLY A 110 5.83 -1.90 10.20
CA GLY A 110 5.48 -1.01 9.10
C GLY A 110 4.20 -0.19 9.33
N GLY A 111 3.50 0.10 8.24
CA GLY A 111 2.27 0.89 8.25
C GLY A 111 1.01 0.01 8.23
N LYS A 112 -0.15 0.64 7.95
CA LYS A 112 -1.47 -0.06 7.94
C LYS A 112 -1.87 -0.63 6.59
N GLY A 113 -1.08 -0.42 5.53
CA GLY A 113 -1.36 -1.00 4.20
C GLY A 113 -2.34 -0.23 3.32
N VAL A 114 -3.03 0.79 3.83
CA VAL A 114 -4.12 1.48 3.10
C VAL A 114 -3.66 2.04 1.75
N SER A 115 -2.56 2.81 1.69
CA SER A 115 -2.06 3.37 0.43
C SER A 115 -1.59 2.30 -0.56
N THR A 116 -0.97 1.23 -0.07
CA THR A 116 -0.50 0.13 -0.93
C THR A 116 -1.66 -0.71 -1.47
N ALA A 117 -2.68 -0.94 -0.64
CA ALA A 117 -3.92 -1.57 -1.06
C ALA A 117 -4.65 -0.70 -2.10
N ALA A 118 -4.71 0.61 -1.89
CA ALA A 118 -5.24 1.55 -2.88
C ALA A 118 -4.49 1.44 -4.21
N GLY A 119 -3.15 1.35 -4.20
CA GLY A 119 -2.36 1.10 -5.41
C GLY A 119 -2.72 -0.20 -6.13
N MET A 120 -2.90 -1.29 -5.39
CA MET A 120 -3.38 -2.56 -5.96
C MET A 120 -4.78 -2.41 -6.58
N ILE A 121 -5.71 -1.74 -5.89
CA ILE A 121 -7.09 -1.55 -6.39
C ILE A 121 -7.11 -0.64 -7.62
N ILE A 122 -6.31 0.44 -7.64
CA ILE A 122 -6.14 1.30 -8.82
C ILE A 122 -5.71 0.47 -10.03
N ALA A 123 -4.77 -0.45 -9.83
CA ALA A 123 -4.24 -1.30 -10.90
C ALA A 123 -5.27 -2.31 -11.43
N LEU A 124 -6.12 -2.85 -10.56
CA LEU A 124 -7.07 -3.91 -10.92
C LEU A 124 -8.44 -3.35 -11.37
N TYR A 125 -9.00 -2.41 -10.61
CA TYR A 125 -10.37 -1.91 -10.77
C TYR A 125 -10.43 -0.40 -10.51
N PRO A 126 -9.98 0.44 -11.47
CA PRO A 126 -9.94 1.90 -11.31
C PRO A 126 -11.30 2.52 -10.95
N ILE A 127 -12.40 2.00 -11.50
CA ILE A 127 -13.76 2.49 -11.23
C ILE A 127 -14.15 2.20 -9.77
N ALA A 128 -13.94 0.97 -9.29
CA ALA A 128 -14.19 0.60 -7.90
C ALA A 128 -13.35 1.45 -6.93
N PHE A 129 -12.11 1.77 -7.30
CA PHE A 129 -11.27 2.69 -6.54
C PHE A 129 -11.88 4.09 -6.42
N LEU A 130 -12.38 4.67 -7.51
CA LEU A 130 -13.04 5.99 -7.48
C LEU A 130 -14.26 6.00 -6.55
N ILE A 131 -15.07 4.94 -6.58
CA ILE A 131 -16.22 4.78 -5.68
C ILE A 131 -15.74 4.67 -4.22
N CYS A 132 -14.71 3.87 -3.95
CA CYS A 132 -14.11 3.75 -2.61
C CYS A 132 -13.54 5.09 -2.12
N ILE A 133 -12.94 5.90 -2.99
CA ILE A 133 -12.46 7.25 -2.66
C ILE A 133 -13.63 8.18 -2.33
N ALA A 134 -14.74 8.08 -3.05
CA ALA A 134 -15.94 8.88 -2.78
C ALA A 134 -16.50 8.51 -1.40
N ILE A 135 -16.65 7.20 -1.13
CA ILE A 135 -17.10 6.68 0.18
C ILE A 135 -16.15 7.13 1.28
N PHE A 136 -14.85 6.95 1.10
CA PHE A 136 -13.82 7.40 2.04
C PHE A 136 -13.97 8.90 2.35
N THR A 137 -14.12 9.73 1.32
CA THR A 137 -14.25 11.19 1.46
C THR A 137 -15.53 11.59 2.19
N ILE A 138 -16.66 10.97 1.86
CA ILE A 138 -17.95 11.22 2.53
C ILE A 138 -17.85 10.88 4.02
N VAL A 139 -17.35 9.69 4.34
CA VAL A 139 -17.16 9.24 5.73
C VAL A 139 -16.15 10.12 6.46
N LEU A 140 -15.10 10.57 5.79
CA LEU A 140 -14.08 11.43 6.39
C LEU A 140 -14.67 12.79 6.78
N PHE A 141 -15.51 13.38 5.94
CA PHE A 141 -16.12 14.67 6.24
C PHE A 141 -17.21 14.59 7.32
N THR A 142 -17.92 13.47 7.42
CA THR A 142 -18.94 13.26 8.46
C THR A 142 -18.33 12.87 9.80
N THR A 143 -17.37 11.94 9.82
CA THR A 143 -16.81 11.40 11.06
C THR A 143 -15.55 12.12 11.54
N ARG A 144 -14.83 12.80 10.64
CA ARG A 144 -13.49 13.39 10.89
C ARG A 144 -12.42 12.35 11.29
N TYR A 145 -12.69 11.06 11.15
CA TYR A 145 -11.75 9.98 11.47
C TYR A 145 -11.25 9.26 10.20
N VAL A 146 -9.96 9.42 9.92
CA VAL A 146 -9.28 8.75 8.79
C VAL A 146 -9.37 7.23 8.90
N SER A 147 -9.25 6.66 10.11
CA SER A 147 -9.33 5.21 10.33
C SER A 147 -10.70 4.64 9.97
N VAL A 148 -11.78 5.28 10.45
CA VAL A 148 -13.17 4.86 10.16
C VAL A 148 -13.43 4.91 8.66
N SER A 149 -13.00 6.00 8.02
CA SER A 149 -13.11 6.21 6.58
C SER A 149 -12.41 5.10 5.78
N SER A 150 -11.17 4.74 6.16
CA SER A 150 -10.43 3.65 5.51
C SER A 150 -11.09 2.29 5.68
N MET A 151 -11.62 1.98 6.87
CA MET A 151 -12.29 0.71 7.12
C MET A 151 -13.58 0.58 6.32
N ILE A 152 -14.41 1.64 6.29
CA ILE A 152 -15.66 1.62 5.52
C ILE A 152 -15.39 1.51 4.02
N ALA A 153 -14.38 2.23 3.51
CA ALA A 153 -13.99 2.09 2.10
C ALA A 153 -13.52 0.65 1.78
N ALA A 154 -12.72 0.03 2.65
CA ALA A 154 -12.28 -1.36 2.47
C ALA A 154 -13.45 -2.36 2.49
N VAL A 155 -14.41 -2.19 3.41
CA VAL A 155 -15.62 -3.04 3.50
C VAL A 155 -16.55 -2.84 2.31
N SER A 156 -16.61 -1.64 1.73
CA SER A 156 -17.41 -1.38 0.54
C SER A 156 -16.87 -2.06 -0.72
N LEU A 157 -15.58 -2.44 -0.74
CA LEU A 157 -14.90 -2.94 -1.92
C LEU A 157 -15.62 -4.13 -2.58
N PRO A 158 -16.02 -5.22 -1.88
CA PRO A 158 -16.71 -6.35 -2.50
C PRO A 158 -18.11 -6.02 -3.03
N ILE A 159 -18.71 -4.90 -2.61
CA ILE A 159 -20.07 -4.48 -2.99
C ILE A 159 -20.03 -3.64 -4.28
N VAL A 160 -18.96 -2.87 -4.46
CA VAL A 160 -18.77 -1.99 -5.63
C VAL A 160 -18.11 -2.70 -6.82
N PHE A 161 -17.84 -3.99 -6.65
CA PHE A 161 -17.25 -4.89 -7.64
C PHE A 161 -18.32 -5.61 -8.46
#